data_AF-A0AAV6DKM3-F1
#
_entry.id   AF-A0AAV6DKM3-F1
#
_cell.length_a   1.000
_cell.length_b   1.000
_cell.length_c   1.000
_cell.angle_alpha   90.00
_cell.angle_beta   90.00
_cell.angle_gamma   90.00
#
_symmetry.space_group_name_H-M   'P 1'
#
loop_
_entity.id
_entity.type
_entity.pdbx_description
1 polymer ?
#
loop_
_entity_poly.entity_id
_entity_poly.type
_entity_poly.pdbx_seq_one_letter_code
_entity_poly.pdbx_strand_id
1 'polypeptide(L)'
;MNPLTRHWELKLMALAVSMVLWAFVMTSERADIVVAAPIELDGIPEGLEVKGERPDTVDVQLHGLRGALDRLRPERVRARLSLVGVQPGEVTLRVLPEQITVPPGVTVVRINPPRVRLVLGSERS
;
A
#
# COMPACT_ATOMS: atom_id res chain seq x y z
N MET A 1 -42.90 36.98 -28.10
CA MET A 1 -43.28 35.79 -27.31
C MET A 1 -42.11 34.84 -27.34
N ASN A 2 -41.28 34.78 -26.29
CA ASN A 2 -40.07 33.95 -26.28
C ASN A 2 -40.42 32.52 -25.78
N PRO A 3 -40.37 31.48 -26.63
CA PRO A 3 -40.61 30.10 -26.21
C PRO A 3 -39.51 29.55 -25.28
N LEU A 4 -38.45 30.32 -25.02
CA LEU A 4 -37.31 29.92 -24.19
C LEU A 4 -37.59 29.90 -22.68
N THR A 5 -38.61 30.60 -22.19
CA THR A 5 -38.89 30.70 -20.74
C THR A 5 -39.91 29.69 -20.23
N ARG A 6 -40.57 28.95 -21.13
CA ARG A 6 -41.51 27.90 -20.75
C ARG A 6 -40.71 26.63 -20.46
N HIS A 7 -40.75 26.15 -19.22
CA HIS A 7 -40.01 24.98 -18.68
C HIS A 7 -38.53 25.21 -18.29
N TRP A 8 -38.17 26.41 -17.81
CA TRP A 8 -36.81 26.63 -17.24
C TRP A 8 -36.54 25.76 -16.00
N GLU A 9 -37.58 25.39 -15.26
CA GLU A 9 -37.53 24.52 -14.08
C GLU A 9 -36.99 23.12 -14.42
N LEU A 10 -37.47 22.51 -15.52
CA LEU A 10 -36.95 21.21 -15.96
C LEU A 10 -35.48 21.28 -16.39
N LYS A 11 -35.06 22.39 -17.03
CA LYS A 11 -33.66 22.58 -17.42
C LYS A 11 -32.75 22.73 -16.21
N LEU A 12 -33.20 23.45 -15.18
CA LEU A 12 -32.48 23.58 -13.92
C LEU A 12 -32.38 22.24 -13.17
N MET A 13 -33.48 21.46 -13.12
CA MET A 13 -33.44 20.13 -12.51
C MET A 13 -32.49 19.20 -13.25
N ALA A 14 -32.52 19.18 -14.59
CA ALA A 14 -31.59 18.38 -15.39
C ALA A 14 -30.13 18.80 -15.16
N LEU A 15 -29.86 20.11 -15.07
CA LEU A 15 -28.53 20.63 -14.75
C LEU A 15 -28.09 20.23 -13.34
N ALA A 16 -28.97 20.32 -12.35
CA ALA A 16 -28.68 19.95 -10.96
C ALA A 16 -28.37 18.45 -10.84
N VAL A 17 -29.19 17.58 -11.45
CA VAL A 17 -28.97 16.13 -11.47
C VAL A 17 -27.65 15.81 -12.17
N SER A 18 -27.38 16.42 -13.32
CA SER A 18 -26.11 16.25 -14.03
C SER A 18 -24.92 16.68 -13.18
N MET A 19 -25.01 17.81 -12.48
CA MET A 19 -23.94 18.33 -11.63
C MET A 19 -23.68 17.44 -10.41
N VAL A 20 -24.73 16.90 -9.78
CA VAL A 20 -24.62 15.91 -8.69
C VAL A 20 -24.00 14.61 -9.19
N LEU A 21 -24.45 14.10 -10.34
CA LEU A 21 -23.91 12.87 -10.92
C LEU A 21 -22.45 13.05 -11.31
N TRP A 22 -22.08 14.19 -11.89
CA TRP A 22 -20.71 14.53 -12.25
C TRP A 22 -19.81 14.62 -11.01
N ALA A 23 -20.27 15.28 -9.94
CA ALA A 23 -19.55 15.33 -8.67
C ALA A 23 -19.38 13.93 -8.04
N PHE A 24 -20.39 13.07 -8.15
CA PHE A 24 -20.33 11.69 -7.67
C PHE A 24 -19.31 10.86 -8.46
N VAL A 25 -19.32 10.95 -9.79
CA VAL A 25 -18.36 10.27 -10.67
C VAL A 25 -16.92 10.70 -10.35
N MET A 26 -16.69 12.00 -10.16
CA MET A 26 -15.36 12.54 -9.85
C MET A 26 -14.82 12.10 -8.48
N THR A 27 -15.70 11.70 -7.56
CA THR A 27 -15.33 11.26 -6.20
C THR A 27 -14.74 9.85 -6.15
N SER A 28 -15.10 8.97 -7.09
CA SER A 28 -14.77 7.53 -7.06
C SER A 28 -13.50 7.15 -7.82
N GLU A 29 -12.51 8.03 -7.89
CA GLU A 29 -11.24 7.68 -8.52
C GLU A 29 -10.41 6.78 -7.57
N ARG A 30 -10.35 5.49 -7.90
CA ARG A 30 -9.38 4.57 -7.29
C ARG A 30 -8.06 4.71 -8.04
N ALA A 31 -6.96 4.72 -7.30
CA ALA A 31 -5.63 4.78 -7.87
C ALA A 31 -4.78 3.63 -7.34
N ASP A 32 -3.73 3.32 -8.09
CA ASP A 32 -2.66 2.43 -7.68
C ASP A 32 -1.39 3.25 -7.46
N ILE A 33 -0.78 3.14 -6.29
CA ILE A 33 0.53 3.73 -6.01
C ILE A 33 1.52 2.67 -5.57
N VAL A 34 2.80 2.93 -5.79
CA VAL A 34 3.89 2.09 -5.28
C VAL A 34 4.57 2.82 -4.14
N VAL A 35 4.72 2.14 -3.01
CA VAL A 35 5.40 2.67 -1.83
C VAL A 35 6.50 1.71 -1.42
N ALA A 36 7.69 2.25 -1.17
CA ALA A 36 8.79 1.50 -0.57
C ALA A 36 8.52 1.33 0.93
N ALA A 37 8.22 0.11 1.34
CA ALA A 37 8.00 -0.24 2.74
C ALA A 37 9.31 -0.77 3.34
N PRO A 38 9.84 -0.18 4.43
CA PRO A 38 10.99 -0.71 5.11
C PRO A 38 10.69 -2.09 5.70
N ILE A 39 11.69 -2.97 5.63
CA ILE A 39 11.65 -4.30 6.22
C ILE A 39 12.08 -4.21 7.67
N GLU A 40 11.19 -4.62 8.57
CA GLU A 40 11.49 -4.80 9.98
C GLU A 40 11.65 -6.28 10.29
N LEU A 41 12.82 -6.64 10.79
CA LEU A 41 13.13 -7.99 11.21
C LEU A 41 12.79 -8.14 12.69
N ASP A 42 11.95 -9.11 13.00
CA ASP A 42 11.50 -9.38 14.36
C ASP A 42 12.00 -10.75 14.83
N GLY A 43 12.42 -10.85 16.09
CA GLY A 43 12.83 -12.12 16.68
C GLY A 43 14.10 -12.73 16.09
N ILE A 44 15.11 -11.89 15.80
CA ILE A 44 16.46 -12.37 15.49
C ILE A 44 16.97 -13.18 16.70
N PRO A 45 17.36 -14.47 16.53
CA PRO A 45 17.87 -15.29 17.62
C PRO A 45 19.16 -14.69 18.22
N GLU A 46 19.33 -14.78 19.54
CA GLU A 46 20.53 -14.28 20.23
C GLU A 46 21.81 -14.89 19.63
N GLY A 47 22.78 -14.04 19.32
CA GLY A 47 24.06 -14.43 18.73
C GLY A 47 24.07 -14.56 17.20
N LEU A 48 22.95 -14.29 16.52
CA LEU A 48 22.87 -14.20 15.06
C LEU A 48 22.63 -12.75 14.60
N GLU A 49 23.30 -12.37 13.52
CA GLU A 49 23.07 -11.13 12.79
C GLU A 49 22.85 -11.42 11.31
N VAL A 50 22.11 -10.54 10.64
CA VAL A 50 21.99 -10.57 9.19
C VAL A 50 23.31 -10.10 8.58
N LYS A 51 24.01 -11.01 7.91
CA LYS A 51 25.22 -10.72 7.13
C LYS A 51 24.89 -10.65 5.65
N GLY A 52 25.66 -9.87 4.89
CA GLY A 52 25.56 -9.78 3.44
C GLY A 52 24.54 -8.78 2.91
N GLU A 53 24.10 -9.00 1.67
CA GLU A 53 23.24 -8.09 0.93
C GLU A 53 21.77 -8.36 1.27
N ARG A 54 21.14 -7.38 1.94
CA ARG A 54 19.72 -7.42 2.29
C ARG A 54 19.00 -6.26 1.59
N PRO A 55 17.81 -6.47 1.03
CA PRO A 55 16.95 -5.36 0.66
C PRO A 55 16.41 -4.72 1.94
N ASP A 56 16.73 -3.45 2.19
CA ASP A 56 16.20 -2.72 3.35
C ASP A 56 14.70 -2.34 3.16
N THR A 57 14.23 -2.36 1.90
CA THR A 57 12.86 -1.98 1.51
C THR A 57 12.27 -2.96 0.51
N VAL A 58 10.95 -3.10 0.55
CA VAL A 58 10.14 -3.81 -0.46
C VAL A 58 9.17 -2.84 -1.11
N ASP A 59 9.04 -2.92 -2.43
CA ASP A 59 8.05 -2.15 -3.18
C ASP A 59 6.68 -2.81 -3.03
N VAL A 60 5.76 -2.09 -2.42
CA VAL A 60 4.39 -2.54 -2.21
C VAL A 60 3.48 -1.68 -3.08
N GLN A 61 2.78 -2.33 -4.00
CA GLN A 61 1.74 -1.70 -4.79
C GLN A 61 0.44 -1.72 -4.00
N LEU A 62 -0.09 -0.53 -3.75
CA LEU A 62 -1.29 -0.27 -2.96
C LEU A 62 -2.41 0.22 -3.87
N HIS A 63 -3.60 -0.34 -3.70
CA HIS A 63 -4.83 0.07 -4.38
C HIS A 63 -5.83 0.63 -3.37
N GLY A 64 -6.41 1.79 -3.67
CA GLY A 64 -7.35 2.44 -2.76
C GLY A 64 -8.00 3.68 -3.37
N LEU A 65 -8.89 4.29 -2.60
CA LEU A 65 -9.45 5.61 -2.95
C LEU A 65 -8.33 6.64 -3.01
N ARG A 66 -8.31 7.48 -4.05
CA ARG A 66 -7.25 8.50 -4.23
C ARG A 66 -7.03 9.36 -3.00
N GLY A 67 -8.10 9.79 -2.32
CA GLY A 67 -8.00 10.56 -1.08
C GLY A 67 -7.44 9.79 0.13
N ALA A 68 -7.56 8.45 0.16
CA ALA A 68 -6.94 7.62 1.19
C ALA A 68 -5.45 7.42 0.92
N LEU A 69 -5.08 7.23 -0.35
CA LEU A 69 -3.69 7.10 -0.81
C LEU A 69 -2.91 8.41 -0.67
N ASP A 70 -3.53 9.56 -0.93
CA ASP A 70 -2.89 10.88 -0.78
C ASP A 70 -2.61 11.23 0.69
N ARG A 71 -3.45 10.72 1.60
CA ARG A 71 -3.25 10.85 3.06
C ARG A 71 -2.36 9.75 3.64
N LEU A 72 -2.01 8.75 2.84
CA LEU A 72 -1.16 7.64 3.27
C LEU A 72 0.25 8.18 3.47
N ARG A 73 0.76 8.01 4.69
CA ARG A 73 2.15 8.32 4.98
C ARG A 73 3.01 7.08 4.74
N PRO A 74 4.09 7.16 3.95
CA PRO A 74 4.99 6.04 3.72
C PRO A 74 5.49 5.40 5.01
N GLU A 75 5.73 6.19 6.06
CA GLU A 75 6.26 5.69 7.35
C GLU A 75 5.33 4.72 8.09
N ARG A 76 4.04 4.70 7.74
CA ARG A 76 3.04 3.79 8.32
C ARG A 76 3.00 2.43 7.64
N VAL A 77 3.58 2.31 6.45
CA VAL A 77 3.65 1.04 5.72
C VAL A 77 4.93 0.34 6.13
N ARG A 78 4.81 -0.78 6.83
CA ARG A 78 5.97 -1.56 7.34
C ARG A 78 5.77 -3.02 7.04
N ALA A 79 6.81 -3.68 6.55
CA ALA A 79 6.81 -5.12 6.30
C ALA A 79 7.53 -5.82 7.46
N ARG A 80 6.78 -6.52 8.32
CA ARG A 80 7.36 -7.24 9.47
C ARG A 80 7.65 -8.69 9.12
N LEU A 81 8.93 -9.06 9.12
CA LEU A 81 9.36 -10.42 8.88
C LEU A 81 9.88 -11.02 10.18
N SER A 82 9.18 -12.05 10.67
CA SER A 82 9.63 -12.80 11.84
C SER A 82 10.72 -13.80 11.45
N LEU A 83 11.82 -13.79 12.19
CA LEU A 83 12.96 -14.68 12.09
C LEU A 83 12.99 -15.73 13.20
N VAL A 84 11.92 -15.83 13.98
CA VAL A 84 11.82 -16.75 15.11
C VAL A 84 11.92 -18.19 14.61
N GLY A 85 12.91 -18.93 15.10
CA GLY A 85 13.15 -20.33 14.72
C GLY A 85 13.91 -20.53 13.41
N VAL A 86 14.42 -19.45 12.80
CA VAL A 86 15.27 -19.54 11.62
C VAL A 86 16.68 -19.98 12.03
N GLN A 87 17.22 -20.96 11.30
CA GLN A 87 18.57 -21.47 11.52
C GLN A 87 19.63 -20.57 10.87
N PRO A 88 20.87 -20.55 11.40
CA PRO A 88 21.98 -19.87 10.75
C PRO A 88 22.23 -20.41 9.33
N GLY A 89 22.61 -19.52 8.42
CA GLY A 89 22.83 -19.83 7.00
C GLY A 89 21.97 -18.98 6.06
N GLU A 90 21.87 -19.42 4.81
CA GLU A 90 21.10 -18.74 3.77
C GLU A 90 19.63 -19.13 3.84
N VAL A 91 18.76 -18.16 4.14
CA VAL A 91 17.31 -18.34 4.24
C VAL A 91 16.61 -17.47 3.21
N THR A 92 15.55 -18.01 2.59
CA THR A 92 14.67 -17.21 1.73
C THR A 92 13.31 -17.10 2.39
N LEU A 93 12.97 -15.88 2.81
CA LEU A 93 11.68 -15.56 3.40
C LEU A 93 10.73 -15.05 2.33
N ARG A 94 9.47 -15.47 2.40
CA ARG A 94 8.42 -14.94 1.54
C ARG A 94 7.75 -13.77 2.25
N VAL A 95 7.56 -12.67 1.54
CA VAL A 95 6.82 -11.51 2.05
C VAL A 95 5.35 -11.72 1.75
N LEU A 96 4.53 -11.86 2.80
CA LEU A 96 3.08 -11.99 2.68
C LEU A 96 2.37 -10.63 2.84
N PRO A 97 1.23 -10.41 2.18
CA PRO A 97 0.43 -9.20 2.37
C PRO A 97 0.02 -8.97 3.83
N GLU A 98 -0.22 -10.05 4.58
CA GLU A 98 -0.60 -10.02 5.99
C GLU A 98 0.49 -9.45 6.91
N GLN A 99 1.74 -9.53 6.46
CA GLN A 99 2.91 -8.98 7.17
C GLN A 99 3.10 -7.48 6.93
N ILE A 100 2.33 -6.89 6.01
CA ILE A 100 2.39 -5.48 5.65
C ILE A 100 1.28 -4.74 6.39
N THR A 101 1.69 -3.84 7.28
CA THR A 101 0.73 -2.96 7.95
C THR A 101 0.28 -1.87 6.98
N VAL A 102 -1.01 -1.81 6.65
CA VAL A 102 -1.61 -0.78 5.78
C VAL A 102 -2.79 -0.09 6.48
N PRO A 103 -3.05 1.20 6.20
CA PRO A 103 -4.20 1.90 6.76
C PRO A 103 -5.53 1.38 6.18
N PRO A 104 -6.66 1.61 6.87
CA PRO A 104 -7.98 1.19 6.38
C PRO A 104 -8.34 1.86 5.05
N GLY A 105 -9.00 1.12 4.16
CA GLY A 105 -9.38 1.59 2.84
C GLY A 105 -8.29 1.47 1.77
N VAL A 106 -7.19 0.78 2.08
CA VAL A 106 -6.08 0.48 1.16
C VAL A 106 -5.81 -1.03 1.17
N THR A 107 -5.60 -1.58 -0.02
CA THR A 107 -5.33 -3.01 -0.22
C THR A 107 -3.98 -3.20 -0.91
N VAL A 108 -3.22 -4.19 -0.48
CA VAL A 108 -1.98 -4.59 -1.16
C VAL A 108 -2.33 -5.44 -2.38
N VAL A 109 -1.89 -5.01 -3.56
CA VAL A 109 -2.14 -5.71 -4.83
C VAL A 109 -0.91 -6.48 -5.29
N ARG A 110 0.27 -5.92 -5.09
CA ARG A 110 1.54 -6.51 -5.53
C ARG A 110 2.64 -6.19 -4.53
N ILE A 111 3.56 -7.13 -4.38
CA ILE A 111 4.75 -7.00 -3.54
C ILE A 111 5.94 -7.40 -4.40
N ASN A 112 6.97 -6.55 -4.42
CA ASN A 112 8.20 -6.79 -5.14
C ASN A 112 9.42 -6.35 -4.31
N PRO A 113 10.42 -7.21 -4.10
CA PRO A 113 10.41 -8.65 -4.39
C PRO A 113 9.45 -9.42 -3.46
N PRO A 114 8.80 -10.50 -3.95
CA PRO A 114 7.94 -11.35 -3.13
C PRO A 114 8.73 -12.29 -2.21
N ARG A 115 10.04 -12.40 -2.43
CA ARG A 115 10.96 -13.23 -1.64
C ARG A 115 12.20 -12.43 -1.32
N VAL A 116 12.58 -12.45 -0.06
CA VAL A 116 13.76 -11.78 0.46
C VAL A 116 14.73 -12.86 0.91
N ARG A 117 15.92 -12.84 0.32
CA ARG A 117 17.02 -13.72 0.69
C ARG A 117 17.83 -13.02 1.76
N LEU A 118 18.10 -13.72 2.86
CA LEU A 118 18.90 -13.23 3.98
C LEU A 118 19.96 -14.28 4.28
N VAL A 119 21.12 -13.84 4.75
CA VAL A 119 22.16 -14.72 5.29
C VAL A 119 22.31 -14.40 6.76
N LEU A 120 22.11 -15.38 7.63
CA LEU A 120 22.29 -15.24 9.07
C LEU A 120 23.64 -15.82 9.47
N GLY A 121 24.46 -15.01 10.13
CA GLY A 121 25.77 -15.41 10.63
C GLY A 121 25.95 -14.99 12.09
N SER A 122 27.02 -15.44 12.73
CA SER A 122 27.30 -15.06 14.12
C SER A 122 27.68 -13.57 14.24
N GLU A 123 27.11 -12.87 15.23
CA GLU A 123 27.40 -11.46 15.57
C GLU A 123 28.90 -11.21 15.83
N ARG A 124 29.63 -12.25 16.27
CA ARG A 124 31.06 -12.14 16.54
C ARG A 124 31.88 -12.27 15.26
N SER A 125 32.46 -11.16 14.79
CA SER A 125 33.67 -11.15 13.96
C SER A 125 34.60 -10.01 14.36
#